data_AF-A0A8J8BW05-F1
#
_entry.id   AF-A0A8J8BW05-F1
#
_cell.length_a   1.000
_cell.length_b   1.000
_cell.length_c   1.000
_cell.angle_alpha   90.00
_cell.angle_beta   90.00
_cell.angle_gamma   90.00
#
_symmetry.space_group_name_H-M   'P 1'
#
loop_
_entity.id
_entity.type
_entity.pdbx_description
1 polymer ?
#
loop_
_entity_poly.entity_id
_entity_poly.type
_entity_poly.pdbx_seq_one_letter_code
_entity_poly.pdbx_strand_id
1 'polypeptide(L)' 'MSMFKFILKRAGEILITLFIITTLIFILFRLMPGDPASMVVSPRMTPELKAILRARFGLDKPLWYQYYLYLSNIVRG' A
#
# COMPACT_ATOMS: atom_id res chain seq x y z
N MET A 1 14.68 7.57 -32.68
CA MET A 1 13.42 7.38 -31.90
C MET A 1 12.83 8.76 -31.67
N SER A 2 11.58 9.05 -32.06
CA SER A 2 10.99 10.38 -31.82
C SER A 2 10.97 10.69 -30.32
N MET A 3 11.22 11.93 -29.92
CA MET A 3 11.24 12.36 -28.51
C MET A 3 10.01 11.88 -27.72
N PHE A 4 8.82 11.92 -28.34
CA PHE A 4 7.57 11.42 -27.76
C PHE A 4 7.63 9.92 -27.37
N LYS A 5 8.09 9.06 -28.29
CA LYS A 5 8.28 7.63 -28.04
C LYS A 5 9.30 7.37 -26.92
N PHE A 6 10.35 8.19 -26.83
CA PHE A 6 11.35 8.09 -25.76
C PHE A 6 10.75 8.44 -24.39
N ILE A 7 10.01 9.55 -24.31
CA ILE A 7 9.33 9.98 -23.07
C ILE A 7 8.32 8.91 -22.62
N LEU A 8 7.51 8.39 -23.54
CA LEU A 8 6.51 7.37 -23.20
C LEU A 8 7.18 6.07 -22.71
N LYS A 9 8.27 5.65 -23.34
CA LYS A 9 9.06 4.50 -22.89
C LYS A 9 9.61 4.73 -21.47
N ARG A 10 10.24 5.88 -21.22
CA ARG A 10 10.79 6.23 -19.90
C ARG A 10 9.70 6.31 -18.83
N ALA A 11 8.56 6.91 -19.12
CA ALA A 11 7.42 6.98 -18.20
C ALA A 11 6.91 5.57 -17.85
N GLY A 12 6.78 4.69 -18.85
CA GLY A 12 6.42 3.29 -18.61
C GLY A 12 7.41 2.54 -17.72
N GLU A 13 8.71 2.73 -17.94
CA GLU A 13 9.77 2.11 -17.12
C GLU A 13 9.73 2.62 -15.67
N ILE A 14 9.47 3.92 -15.46
CA ILE A 14 9.29 4.49 -14.13
C ILE A 14 8.04 3.92 -13.44
N LEU A 15 6.91 3.86 -14.15
CA LEU A 15 5.67 3.31 -13.61
C LEU A 15 5.82 1.85 -13.20
N ILE A 16 6.49 1.03 -14.02
CA ILE A 16 6.79 -0.38 -13.70
C ILE A 16 7.69 -0.45 -12.46
N THR A 17 8.73 0.38 -12.39
CA THR A 17 9.65 0.39 -11.25
C THR A 17 8.92 0.75 -9.95
N LEU A 18 8.10 1.80 -9.98
CA LEU A 18 7.28 2.21 -8.83
C LEU A 18 6.27 1.12 -8.45
N PHE A 19 5.63 0.48 -9.42
CA PHE A 19 4.70 -0.62 -9.19
C PHE A 19 5.40 -1.80 -8.49
N ILE A 20 6.60 -2.19 -8.94
CA ILE A 20 7.38 -3.26 -8.31
C ILE A 20 7.74 -2.88 -6.87
N ILE A 21 8.32 -1.69 -6.65
CA ILE A 21 8.74 -1.24 -5.33
C ILE A 21 7.56 -1.16 -4.36
N THR A 22 6.44 -0.56 -4.77
CA THR A 22 5.24 -0.43 -3.93
C THR A 22 4.63 -1.79 -3.60
N THR A 23 4.64 -2.73 -4.55
CA THR A 23 4.19 -4.11 -4.31
C THR A 23 5.11 -4.85 -3.35
N LEU A 24 6.42 -4.70 -3.48
CA LEU A 24 7.39 -5.28 -2.55
C LEU A 24 7.20 -4.72 -1.14
N ILE A 25 7.06 -3.40 -0.99
CA ILE A 25 6.78 -2.76 0.30
C ILE A 25 5.47 -3.28 0.87
N PHE A 26 4.43 -3.41 0.05
CA PHE A 26 3.16 -3.98 0.46
C PHE A 26 3.36 -5.38 1.05
N ILE A 27 4.05 -6.28 0.33
CA ILE A 27 4.29 -7.65 0.78
C ILE A 27 5.14 -7.67 2.06
N LEU A 28 6.24 -6.92 2.10
CA LEU A 28 7.16 -6.88 3.24
C LEU A 28 6.44 -6.53 4.55
N PHE A 29 5.56 -5.53 4.54
CA PHE A 29 4.79 -5.17 5.73
C PHE A 29 3.80 -6.25 6.19
N ARG A 30 3.34 -7.16 5.31
CA ARG A 30 2.48 -8.29 5.71
C ARG A 30 3.29 -9.51 6.18
N LEU A 31 4.55 -9.61 5.78
CA LEU A 31 5.46 -10.66 6.23
C LEU A 31 6.07 -10.35 7.60
N MET A 32 6.10 -9.08 8.00
CA MET A 32 6.56 -8.69 9.33
C MET A 32 5.70 -9.34 10.42
N PRO A 33 6.30 -9.97 11.45
CA PRO A 33 5.54 -10.56 12.55
C PRO A 33 4.85 -9.45 13.35
N GLY A 34 3.53 -9.40 13.27
CA GLY A 34 2.70 -8.37 13.88
C GLY A 34 1.58 -7.90 12.96
N ASP A 35 0.64 -7.14 13.50
CA ASP A 35 -0.41 -6.50 12.71
C ASP A 35 0.17 -5.24 12.05
N PRO A 36 0.07 -5.01 10.73
CA PRO A 36 0.48 -3.74 10.14
C PRO A 36 -0.17 -2.52 10.83
N ALA A 37 -1.39 -2.69 11.37
CA ALA A 37 -2.07 -1.67 12.17
C ALA A 37 -1.33 -1.37 13.49
N SER A 38 -0.62 -2.35 14.06
CA SER A 38 0.13 -2.18 15.32
C SER A 38 1.30 -1.22 15.23
N MET A 39 1.74 -0.86 14.02
CA MET A 39 2.73 0.22 13.83
C MET A 39 2.15 1.62 14.08
N VAL A 40 0.83 1.78 13.92
CA VAL A 40 0.11 3.06 14.11
C VAL A 40 -0.70 3.06 15.42
N VAL A 41 -1.02 1.87 15.94
CA VAL A 41 -1.79 1.68 17.17
C VAL A 41 -0.86 1.76 18.38
N SER A 42 -1.09 2.76 19.24
CA SER A 42 -0.42 2.86 20.53
C SER A 42 -0.71 1.63 21.40
N PRO A 43 0.27 1.09 22.15
CA PRO A 43 0.08 -0.05 23.05
C PRO A 43 -1.01 0.15 24.11
N ARG A 44 -1.43 1.41 24.36
CA ARG A 44 -2.48 1.77 25.33
C ARG A 44 -3.89 1.85 24.73
N MET A 45 -4.05 1.50 23.46
CA MET A 45 -5.34 1.59 22.76
C MET A 45 -6.28 0.45 23.15
N THR A 46 -7.55 0.76 23.43
CA THR A 46 -8.54 -0.28 23.74
C THR A 46 -8.78 -1.20 22.53
N PRO A 47 -9.16 -2.47 22.77
CA PRO A 47 -9.47 -3.41 21.69
C PRO A 47 -10.55 -2.89 20.73
N GLU A 48 -11.56 -2.16 21.22
CA GLU A 48 -12.60 -1.59 20.35
C GLU A 48 -12.02 -0.54 19.40
N LEU A 49 -11.17 0.36 19.89
CA LEU A 49 -10.59 1.41 19.06
C LEU A 49 -9.63 0.80 18.01
N LYS A 50 -8.94 -0.29 18.34
CA LYS A 50 -8.13 -1.05 17.37
C LYS A 50 -8.99 -1.64 16.26
N ALA A 51 -10.15 -2.23 16.57
CA ALA A 51 -11.06 -2.79 15.57
C ALA A 51 -11.63 -1.70 14.64
N ILE A 52 -12.01 -0.55 15.20
CA ILE A 52 -12.49 0.61 14.42
C ILE A 52 -11.41 1.11 13.47
N LEU A 53 -10.16 1.25 13.93
CA LEU A 53 -9.06 1.67 13.08
C LEU A 53 -8.75 0.64 11.98
N ARG A 54 -8.76 -0.66 12.31
CA ARG A 54 -8.58 -1.72 11.31
C ARG A 54 -9.63 -1.62 10.20
N ALA A 55 -10.90 -1.44 10.54
CA ALA A 55 -11.96 -1.25 9.56
C ALA A 55 -11.79 0.04 8.75
N ARG A 56 -11.38 1.14 9.40
CA ARG A 56 -11.14 2.43 8.74
C ARG A 56 -10.00 2.36 7.72
N PHE A 57 -8.95 1.60 8.02
CA PHE A 57 -7.83 1.37 7.09
C PHE A 57 -8.09 0.22 6.10
N GLY A 58 -9.27 -0.41 6.15
CA GLY A 58 -9.64 -1.53 5.27
C GLY A 58 -8.86 -2.83 5.56
N LEU A 59 -8.20 -2.93 6.71
CA LEU A 59 -7.42 -4.10 7.13
C LEU A 59 -8.30 -5.30 7.54
N ASP A 60 -9.61 -5.11 7.59
CA ASP A 60 -10.65 -6.13 7.71
C ASP A 60 -11.01 -6.79 6.37
N LYS A 61 -10.58 -6.22 5.23
CA LYS A 61 -10.92 -6.70 3.89
C LYS A 61 -9.94 -7.78 3.38
N PRO A 62 -10.33 -8.57 2.36
CA PRO A 62 -9.41 -9.49 1.70
C PRO A 62 -8.15 -8.80 1.15
N LEU A 63 -7.03 -9.53 1.09
CA LEU A 63 -5.72 -8.97 0.73
C LEU A 63 -5.69 -8.26 -0.63
N TRP A 64 -6.40 -8.78 -1.63
CA TRP A 64 -6.50 -8.15 -2.95
C TRP A 64 -7.17 -6.77 -2.88
N TYR A 65 -8.17 -6.62 -1.99
CA TYR A 65 -8.87 -5.35 -1.80
C TYR A 65 -8.00 -4.37 -1.01
N GLN A 66 -7.27 -4.85 0.01
CA GLN A 66 -6.27 -4.04 0.71
C GLN A 66 -5.20 -3.51 -0.23
N TYR A 67 -4.75 -4.32 -1.19
CA TYR A 67 -3.77 -3.92 -2.21
C TYR A 67 -4.35 -2.86 -3.15
N TYR A 68 -5.58 -3.04 -3.62
CA TYR A 68 -6.27 -2.03 -4.40
C TYR A 68 -6.40 -0.69 -3.65
N LEU A 69 -6.83 -0.71 -2.39
CA LEU A 69 -6.90 0.49 -1.55
C LEU A 69 -5.54 1.16 -1.38
N TYR A 70 -4.48 0.36 -1.14
CA TYR A 70 -3.12 0.86 -1.01
C TYR A 70 -2.63 1.58 -2.28
N LEU A 71 -2.81 0.96 -3.46
CA LEU A 71 -2.47 1.58 -4.74
C LEU A 71 -3.30 2.84 -5.01
N SER A 72 -4.60 2.80 -4.73
CA SER A 72 -5.48 3.96 -4.90
C SER A 72 -5.06 5.13 -4.03
N ASN A 73 -4.64 4.87 -2.79
CA ASN A 73 -4.18 5.92 -1.87
C ASN A 73 -2.84 6.52 -2.33
N ILE A 74 -1.91 5.71 -2.84
CA ILE A 74 -0.64 6.20 -3.40
C ILE A 74 -0.88 7.15 -4.58
N VAL A 75 -1.82 6.82 -5.46
CA VAL A 75 -2.13 7.66 -6.63
C VAL A 75 -2.90 8.92 -6.25
N ARG A 76 -3.72 8.87 -5.20
CA ARG A 76 -4.57 9.99 -4.78
C ARG A 76 -3.88 11.02 -3.88
N GLY A 77 -2.79 10.63 -3.19
CA GLY A 77 -2.05 11.52 -2.28
C GLY A 77 -2.80 11.77 -0.98
#